data_AF-A0A2E5FXL2-F1
#
_entry.id   AF-A0A2E5FXL2-F1
#
_cell.length_a   1.000
_cell.length_b   1.000
_cell.length_c   1.000
_cell.angle_alpha   90.00
_cell.angle_beta   90.00
_cell.angle_gamma   90.00
#
_symmetry.space_group_name_H-M   'P 1'
#
loop_
_entity.id
_entity.type
_entity.pdbx_description
1 polymer ?
#
loop_
_entity_poly.entity_id
_entity_poly.type
_entity_poly.pdbx_seq_one_letter_code
_entity_poly.pdbx_strand_id
1 'polypeptide(L)'
;MRTLPWRALSAAMALFTVLPIAAVAIALLIAPVLAGWLFVLIVATALGLMLAVQIGLMAALLFVATRNEITLRGGTMHLKGGEFHERVPLDTVVAATVVQARSSDGLKGLKWRNGITLPGFRVGWYQRGRGRFVFVLASHASPLLHVVTNNRFDVLLGVDDPAALAERLLANRPEDRD
;
A
#
# COMPACT_ATOMS: atom_id res chain seq x y z
N MET A 1 4.94 7.18 -17.23
CA MET A 1 4.73 5.86 -16.61
C MET A 1 3.47 5.27 -17.22
N ARG A 2 3.54 4.11 -17.90
CA ARG A 2 2.37 3.44 -18.47
C ARG A 2 1.50 2.95 -17.31
N THR A 3 0.29 3.48 -17.18
CA THR A 3 -0.71 2.96 -16.24
C THR A 3 -1.01 1.53 -16.65
N LEU A 4 -0.88 0.58 -15.72
CA LEU A 4 -1.35 -0.78 -15.98
C LEU A 4 -2.86 -0.66 -16.25
N PRO A 5 -3.37 -1.07 -17.43
CA PRO A 5 -4.76 -0.85 -17.76
C PRO A 5 -5.59 -1.68 -16.78
N TRP A 6 -6.33 -1.00 -15.90
CA TRP A 6 -7.13 -1.61 -14.83
C TRP A 6 -8.00 -2.77 -15.36
N ARG A 7 -8.50 -2.63 -16.59
CA ARG A 7 -9.26 -3.66 -17.30
C ARG A 7 -8.48 -4.97 -17.50
N ALA A 8 -7.18 -4.90 -17.80
CA ALA A 8 -6.33 -6.07 -17.94
C ALA A 8 -6.06 -6.73 -16.58
N LEU A 9 -5.92 -5.93 -15.51
CA LEU A 9 -5.81 -6.47 -14.16
C LEU A 9 -7.10 -7.15 -13.72
N SER A 10 -8.26 -6.52 -13.94
CA SER A 10 -9.57 -7.10 -13.62
C SER A 10 -9.84 -8.36 -14.43
N ALA A 11 -9.52 -8.36 -15.73
CA ALA A 11 -9.66 -9.54 -16.58
C ALA A 11 -8.73 -10.68 -16.14
N ALA A 12 -7.49 -10.36 -15.77
CA ALA A 12 -6.57 -11.34 -15.19
C ALA A 12 -7.13 -11.91 -13.89
N MET A 13 -7.58 -11.08 -12.95
CA MET A 13 -8.18 -11.53 -11.68
C MET A 13 -9.41 -12.42 -11.90
N ALA A 14 -10.30 -12.05 -12.82
CA ALA A 14 -11.47 -12.86 -13.17
C ALA A 14 -11.05 -14.21 -13.76
N LEU A 15 -10.11 -14.21 -14.72
CA LEU A 15 -9.60 -15.42 -15.34
C LEU A 15 -8.92 -16.34 -14.30
N PHE A 16 -8.16 -15.77 -13.37
CA PHE A 16 -7.50 -16.50 -12.28
C PHE A 16 -8.47 -17.08 -11.24
N THR A 17 -9.66 -16.48 -11.07
CA THR A 17 -10.68 -17.03 -10.17
C THR A 17 -11.52 -18.11 -10.85
N VAL A 18 -11.81 -17.93 -12.15
CA VAL A 18 -12.69 -18.83 -12.91
C VAL A 18 -11.98 -20.09 -13.38
N LEU A 19 -10.72 -20.00 -13.82
CA LEU A 19 -9.94 -21.16 -14.31
C LEU A 19 -9.86 -22.32 -13.30
N PRO A 20 -9.54 -22.08 -12.02
CA PRO A 20 -9.46 -23.16 -11.03
C PRO A 20 -10.81 -23.81 -10.75
N ILE A 21 -11.88 -23.00 -10.69
CA ILE A 21 -13.25 -23.51 -10.51
C ILE A 21 -13.63 -24.39 -11.68
N ALA A 22 -13.35 -23.95 -12.91
CA ALA A 22 -13.57 -24.74 -14.12
C ALA A 22 -12.74 -26.03 -14.12
N ALA A 23 -11.47 -25.99 -13.71
CA ALA A 23 -10.61 -27.16 -13.62
C ALA A 23 -11.14 -28.19 -12.62
N VAL A 24 -11.60 -27.76 -11.44
CA VAL A 24 -12.23 -28.63 -10.44
C VAL A 24 -13.54 -29.21 -10.98
N ALA A 25 -14.38 -28.40 -11.61
CA ALA A 25 -15.64 -28.86 -12.21
C ALA A 25 -15.40 -29.91 -13.30
N ILE A 26 -14.42 -29.69 -14.18
CA ILE A 26 -14.00 -30.65 -15.20
C ILE A 26 -13.52 -31.93 -14.54
N ALA A 27 -12.64 -31.86 -13.53
CA ALA A 27 -12.12 -33.04 -12.82
C ALA A 27 -13.26 -33.88 -12.19
N LEU A 28 -14.28 -33.24 -11.63
CA LEU A 28 -15.46 -33.92 -11.09
C LEU A 28 -16.29 -34.62 -12.17
N LEU A 29 -16.40 -34.06 -13.38
CA LEU A 29 -17.12 -34.68 -14.49
C LEU A 29 -16.44 -35.95 -15.01
N ILE A 30 -15.10 -36.02 -14.96
CA ILE A 30 -14.32 -37.20 -15.42
C ILE A 30 -14.11 -38.23 -14.31
N ALA A 31 -14.39 -37.89 -13.05
CA ALA A 31 -14.20 -38.74 -11.88
C ALA A 31 -14.78 -40.17 -12.00
N PRO A 32 -15.97 -40.41 -12.58
CA PRO A 32 -16.56 -41.75 -12.66
C PRO A 32 -15.79 -42.72 -13.56
N VAL A 33 -14.92 -42.19 -14.44
CA VAL A 33 -14.20 -42.97 -15.47
C VAL A 33 -12.75 -43.26 -15.04
N LEU A 34 -12.29 -42.65 -13.94
CA LEU A 34 -10.92 -42.74 -13.46
C LEU A 34 -10.80 -43.72 -12.30
N ALA A 35 -9.65 -44.41 -12.21
CA ALA A 35 -9.31 -45.18 -11.01
C ALA A 35 -9.27 -44.24 -9.79
N GLY A 36 -9.84 -44.65 -8.65
CA GLY A 36 -10.04 -43.78 -7.49
C GLY A 36 -8.76 -43.08 -6.98
N TRP A 37 -7.61 -43.76 -7.03
CA TRP A 37 -6.33 -43.16 -6.64
C TRP A 37 -5.84 -42.07 -7.61
N LEU A 38 -6.12 -42.24 -8.91
CA LEU A 38 -5.75 -41.27 -9.95
C LEU A 38 -6.62 -40.01 -9.83
N PHE A 39 -7.91 -40.18 -9.52
CA PHE A 39 -8.81 -39.06 -9.22
C PHE A 39 -8.31 -38.23 -8.02
N VAL A 40 -7.93 -38.89 -6.92
CA VAL A 40 -7.39 -38.21 -5.73
C VAL A 40 -6.12 -37.43 -6.08
N LEU A 41 -5.21 -38.01 -6.85
CA LEU A 41 -3.97 -37.33 -7.28
C LEU A 41 -4.28 -36.10 -8.14
N ILE A 42 -5.22 -36.20 -9.08
CA ILE A 42 -5.63 -35.09 -9.96
C ILE A 42 -6.23 -33.95 -9.14
N VAL A 43 -7.15 -34.25 -8.22
CA VAL A 43 -7.79 -33.24 -7.36
C VAL A 43 -6.76 -32.57 -6.45
N ALA A 44 -5.89 -33.36 -5.80
CA ALA A 44 -4.84 -32.83 -4.94
C ALA A 44 -3.87 -31.91 -5.71
N THR A 45 -3.48 -32.31 -6.92
CA THR A 45 -2.59 -31.51 -7.79
C THR A 45 -3.28 -30.23 -8.25
N ALA A 46 -4.55 -30.30 -8.65
CA ALA A 46 -5.33 -29.15 -9.08
C ALA A 46 -5.51 -28.12 -7.94
N LEU A 47 -5.83 -28.60 -6.72
CA LEU A 47 -5.94 -27.74 -5.54
C LEU A 47 -4.58 -27.13 -5.15
N GLY A 48 -3.51 -27.92 -5.18
CA GLY A 48 -2.15 -27.45 -4.89
C GLY A 48 -1.71 -26.35 -5.86
N LEU A 49 -1.96 -26.55 -7.17
CA LEU A 49 -1.64 -25.55 -8.20
C LEU A 49 -2.49 -24.29 -8.04
N MET A 50 -3.79 -24.44 -7.77
CA MET A 50 -4.70 -23.32 -7.50
C MET A 50 -4.20 -22.48 -6.32
N LEU A 51 -3.87 -23.11 -5.19
CA LEU A 51 -3.37 -22.42 -4.01
C LEU A 51 -2.04 -21.72 -4.29
N ALA A 52 -1.10 -22.38 -4.97
CA ALA A 52 0.19 -21.80 -5.32
C ALA A 52 0.03 -20.53 -6.19
N VAL A 53 -0.84 -20.58 -7.20
CA VAL A 53 -1.15 -19.43 -8.07
C VAL A 53 -1.83 -18.31 -7.27
N GLN A 54 -2.79 -18.64 -6.40
CA GLN A 54 -3.50 -17.67 -5.57
C GLN A 54 -2.53 -16.91 -4.64
N ILE A 55 -1.62 -17.65 -4.00
CA ILE A 55 -0.58 -17.09 -3.13
C ILE A 55 0.38 -16.20 -3.94
N GLY A 56 0.83 -16.66 -5.10
CA GLY A 56 1.70 -15.89 -5.98
C GLY A 56 1.06 -14.58 -6.45
N LEU A 57 -0.21 -14.62 -6.84
CA LEU A 57 -0.96 -13.43 -7.24
C LEU A 57 -1.15 -12.46 -6.07
N MET A 58 -1.50 -12.97 -4.88
CA MET A 58 -1.64 -12.16 -3.69
C MET A 58 -0.31 -11.47 -3.33
N ALA A 59 0.80 -12.21 -3.39
CA ALA A 59 2.14 -11.66 -3.15
C ALA A 59 2.51 -10.58 -4.18
N ALA A 60 2.20 -10.79 -5.47
CA ALA A 60 2.45 -9.81 -6.51
C ALA A 60 1.59 -8.53 -6.33
N LEU A 61 0.30 -8.68 -6.00
CA LEU A 61 -0.59 -7.56 -5.71
C LEU A 61 -0.12 -6.78 -4.49
N LEU A 62 0.29 -7.48 -3.43
CA LEU A 62 0.88 -6.85 -2.24
C LEU A 62 2.14 -6.10 -2.61
N PHE A 63 3.06 -6.69 -3.36
CA PHE A 63 4.31 -6.04 -3.79
C PHE A 63 4.04 -4.74 -4.57
N VAL A 64 3.08 -4.76 -5.49
CA VAL A 64 2.69 -3.58 -6.26
C VAL A 64 2.01 -2.54 -5.37
N ALA A 65 1.11 -2.96 -4.48
CA ALA A 65 0.38 -2.07 -3.57
C ALA A 65 1.28 -1.45 -2.50
N THR A 66 2.34 -2.13 -2.09
CA THR A 66 3.31 -1.64 -1.10
C THR A 66 4.42 -0.80 -1.73
N ARG A 67 4.43 -0.63 -3.05
CA ARG A 67 5.44 0.20 -3.72
C ARG A 67 5.14 1.67 -3.45
N ASN A 68 5.88 2.22 -2.51
CA ASN A 68 5.78 3.60 -2.08
C ASN A 68 6.87 4.45 -2.74
N GLU A 69 6.52 5.65 -3.16
CA GLU A 69 7.42 6.60 -3.79
C GLU A 69 7.14 7.98 -3.20
N ILE A 70 8.20 8.63 -2.70
CA ILE A 70 8.15 10.01 -2.20
C ILE A 70 9.12 10.79 -3.08
N THR A 71 8.61 11.79 -3.80
CA THR A 71 9.43 12.63 -4.67
C THR A 71 9.21 14.11 -4.36
N LEU A 72 10.30 14.87 -4.38
CA LEU A 72 10.27 16.32 -4.23
C LEU A 72 10.50 16.93 -5.62
N ARG A 73 9.52 17.65 -6.16
CA ARG A 73 9.62 18.27 -7.48
C ARG A 73 8.96 19.65 -7.50
N GLY A 74 9.70 20.66 -7.91
CA GLY A 74 9.17 22.00 -8.20
C GLY A 74 8.38 22.62 -7.03
N GLY A 75 8.90 22.54 -5.81
CA GLY A 75 8.22 23.09 -4.62
C GLY A 75 7.04 22.25 -4.12
N THR A 76 6.86 21.02 -4.63
CA THR A 76 5.79 20.11 -4.20
C THR A 76 6.36 18.74 -3.83
N MET A 77 5.86 18.17 -2.73
CA MET A 77 6.10 16.80 -2.30
C MET A 77 5.00 15.91 -2.86
N HIS A 78 5.37 14.97 -3.73
CA HIS A 78 4.45 13.99 -4.31
C HIS A 78 4.58 12.70 -3.53
N LEU A 79 3.47 12.29 -2.94
CA LEU A 79 3.34 11.09 -2.13
C LEU A 79 2.56 10.07 -2.93
N LYS A 80 3.15 8.90 -3.13
CA LYS A 80 2.52 7.80 -3.85
C LYS A 80 2.68 6.52 -3.05
N GLY A 81 1.57 5.84 -2.79
CA GLY A 81 1.56 4.52 -2.17
C GLY A 81 0.41 3.69 -2.73
N GLY A 82 0.75 2.73 -3.59
CA GLY A 82 -0.25 1.96 -4.33
C GLY A 82 -1.16 2.87 -5.17
N GLU A 83 -2.46 2.84 -4.89
CA GLU A 83 -3.47 3.71 -5.54
C GLU A 83 -3.61 5.09 -4.90
N PHE A 84 -3.07 5.29 -3.70
CA PHE A 84 -3.16 6.54 -2.97
C PHE A 84 -2.09 7.51 -3.47
N HIS A 85 -2.52 8.66 -3.97
CA HIS A 85 -1.65 9.72 -4.47
C HIS A 85 -2.06 11.03 -3.82
N GLU A 86 -1.10 11.74 -3.25
CA GLU A 86 -1.33 13.08 -2.67
C GLU A 86 -0.17 14.01 -3.01
N ARG A 87 -0.48 15.30 -3.14
CA ARG A 87 0.51 16.34 -3.39
C ARG A 87 0.47 17.36 -2.28
N VAL A 88 1.61 17.59 -1.65
CA VAL A 88 1.76 18.56 -0.56
C VAL A 88 2.69 19.68 -1.03
N PRO A 89 2.18 20.90 -1.22
CA PRO A 89 3.02 22.06 -1.49
C PRO A 89 4.00 22.32 -0.33
N LEU A 90 5.27 22.60 -0.60
CA LEU A 90 6.30 22.74 0.44
C LEU A 90 6.12 24.03 1.26
N ASP A 91 5.54 25.07 0.69
CA ASP A 91 5.12 26.30 1.36
C ASP A 91 4.04 26.06 2.43
N THR A 92 3.28 24.96 2.32
CA THR A 92 2.28 24.57 3.32
C THR A 92 2.89 23.85 4.52
N VAL A 93 4.16 23.44 4.45
CA VAL A 93 4.82 22.69 5.53
C VAL A 93 5.15 23.64 6.68
N VAL A 94 4.53 23.41 7.83
CA VAL A 94 4.73 24.21 9.04
C VAL A 94 5.89 23.64 9.86
N ALA A 95 5.93 22.32 10.03
CA ALA A 95 6.96 21.63 10.78
C ALA A 95 7.18 20.20 10.23
N ALA A 96 8.39 19.69 10.38
CA ALA A 96 8.76 18.32 10.05
C ALA A 96 9.51 17.72 11.24
N THR A 97 8.88 16.79 11.96
CA THR A 97 9.43 16.22 13.21
C THR A 97 9.49 14.71 13.16
N VAL A 98 10.58 14.17 13.69
CA VAL A 98 10.78 12.73 13.80
C VAL A 98 10.01 12.22 15.03
N VAL A 99 9.06 11.31 14.81
CA VAL A 99 8.18 10.75 15.84
C VAL A 99 8.28 9.22 15.88
N GLN A 100 8.14 8.64 17.07
CA GLN A 100 8.10 7.19 17.20
C GLN A 100 6.75 6.64 16.73
N ALA A 101 6.76 5.49 16.05
CA ALA A 101 5.52 4.90 15.53
C ALA A 101 4.46 4.65 16.63
N ARG A 102 4.89 4.34 17.86
CA ARG A 102 4.00 4.08 19.01
C ARG A 102 3.56 5.34 19.77
N SER A 103 4.03 6.53 19.40
CA SER A 103 3.59 7.78 20.05
C SER A 103 2.21 8.23 19.52
N SER A 104 1.54 9.11 20.26
CA SER A 104 0.28 9.76 19.84
C SER A 104 0.43 10.58 18.56
N ASP A 105 1.62 11.12 18.33
CA ASP A 105 1.98 11.89 17.14
C ASP A 105 2.42 11.00 15.97
N GLY A 106 2.65 9.71 16.25
CA GLY A 106 2.89 8.66 15.26
C GLY A 106 1.61 7.97 14.82
N LEU A 107 1.62 6.64 14.85
CA LEU A 107 0.51 5.79 14.38
C LEU A 107 -0.54 5.49 15.46
N LYS A 108 -0.25 5.78 16.73
CA LYS A 108 -1.15 5.51 17.84
C LYS A 108 -2.30 6.53 17.84
N GLY A 109 -3.54 6.04 17.95
CA GLY A 109 -4.72 6.91 18.01
C GLY A 109 -5.26 7.39 16.66
N LEU A 110 -4.65 6.96 15.55
CA LEU A 110 -5.20 7.17 14.21
C LEU A 110 -6.38 6.23 13.96
N LYS A 111 -7.52 6.80 13.57
CA LYS A 111 -8.70 6.06 13.12
C LYS A 111 -8.65 5.86 11.61
N TRP A 112 -8.81 4.62 11.16
CA TRP A 112 -8.87 4.30 9.74
C TRP A 112 -10.06 4.99 9.07
N ARG A 113 -9.85 5.57 7.88
CA ARG A 113 -10.90 6.19 7.07
C ARG A 113 -10.95 5.65 5.66
N ASN A 114 -9.83 5.72 4.94
CA ASN A 114 -9.73 5.20 3.58
C ASN A 114 -8.27 4.88 3.25
N GLY A 115 -7.86 3.62 3.47
CA GLY A 115 -6.46 3.21 3.36
C GLY A 115 -6.29 1.70 3.50
N ILE A 116 -5.04 1.23 3.39
CA ILE A 116 -4.66 -0.17 3.63
C ILE A 116 -3.90 -0.24 4.95
N THR A 117 -4.33 -1.13 5.85
CA THR A 117 -3.65 -1.42 7.12
C THR A 117 -3.25 -2.88 7.17
N LEU A 118 -1.95 -3.14 7.22
CA LEU A 118 -1.35 -4.46 7.39
C LEU A 118 -0.37 -4.41 8.58
N PRO A 119 0.01 -5.56 9.16
CA PRO A 119 1.07 -5.61 10.16
C PRO A 119 2.35 -4.97 9.60
N GLY A 120 2.82 -3.91 10.26
CA GLY A 120 4.01 -3.16 9.82
C GLY A 120 3.80 -2.22 8.62
N PHE A 121 2.62 -2.15 7.99
CA PHE A 121 2.39 -1.30 6.83
C PHE A 121 1.07 -0.55 6.89
N ARG A 122 1.11 0.77 6.66
CA ARG A 122 -0.08 1.63 6.61
C ARG A 122 0.05 2.63 5.48
N VAL A 123 -0.97 2.71 4.64
CA VAL A 123 -1.03 3.67 3.54
C VAL A 123 -2.43 4.24 3.38
N GLY A 124 -2.54 5.52 3.08
CA GLY A 124 -3.79 6.21 2.78
C GLY A 124 -4.27 7.13 3.90
N TRP A 125 -5.57 7.37 3.93
CA TRP A 125 -6.21 8.36 4.79
C TRP A 125 -6.64 7.80 6.14
N TYR A 126 -6.16 8.47 7.17
CA TYR A 126 -6.53 8.24 8.56
C TYR A 126 -7.04 9.55 9.16
N GLN A 127 -7.70 9.45 10.30
CA GLN A 127 -8.15 10.60 11.06
C GLN A 127 -7.50 10.60 12.43
N ARG A 128 -6.92 11.74 12.79
CA ARG A 128 -6.44 12.05 14.13
C ARG A 128 -7.52 12.85 14.86
N GLY A 129 -7.50 12.87 16.20
CA GLY A 129 -8.54 13.52 17.02
C GLY A 129 -8.92 14.94 16.55
N ARG A 130 -10.14 15.40 16.89
CA ARG A 130 -10.72 16.70 16.49
C ARG A 130 -10.92 16.90 14.98
N GLY A 131 -11.11 15.83 14.21
CA GLY A 131 -11.53 15.94 12.81
C GLY A 131 -10.39 16.04 11.79
N ARG A 132 -9.13 16.20 12.24
CA ARG A 132 -7.97 16.41 11.37
C ARG A 132 -7.57 15.14 10.65
N PHE A 133 -7.37 15.21 9.33
CA PHE A 133 -6.95 14.07 8.53
C PHE A 133 -5.43 13.92 8.54
N VAL A 134 -4.97 12.69 8.37
CA VAL A 134 -3.55 12.37 8.24
C VAL A 134 -3.39 11.41 7.08
N PHE A 135 -2.61 11.81 6.08
CA PHE A 135 -2.17 10.92 5.03
C PHE A 135 -0.96 10.14 5.53
N VAL A 136 -1.08 8.82 5.61
CA VAL A 136 -0.03 7.94 6.11
C VAL A 136 0.59 7.20 4.94
N LEU A 137 1.91 7.12 4.94
CA LEU A 137 2.70 6.30 4.02
C LEU A 137 3.86 5.71 4.83
N ALA A 138 3.61 4.63 5.55
CA ALA A 138 4.56 4.04 6.50
C ALA A 138 4.70 2.53 6.28
N SER A 139 5.93 2.05 6.10
CA SER A 139 6.29 0.62 5.96
C SER A 139 7.46 0.30 6.88
N HIS A 140 7.24 -0.51 7.92
CA HIS A 140 8.17 -1.05 8.93
C HIS A 140 9.16 -0.07 9.59
N ALA A 141 9.28 1.15 9.09
CA ALA A 141 10.19 2.18 9.52
C ALA A 141 9.65 2.82 10.80
N SER A 142 10.46 2.70 11.85
CA SER A 142 10.42 3.58 13.01
C SER A 142 11.86 4.05 13.19
N PRO A 143 12.12 5.35 13.32
CA PRO A 143 11.14 6.40 13.51
C PRO A 143 10.43 6.86 12.23
N LEU A 144 9.31 7.57 12.39
CA LEU A 144 8.49 8.14 11.31
C LEU A 144 8.73 9.65 11.22
N LEU A 145 8.56 10.22 10.04
CA LEU A 145 8.53 11.66 9.84
C LEU A 145 7.09 12.16 9.86
N HIS A 146 6.77 13.01 10.82
CA HIS A 146 5.50 13.73 10.90
C HIS A 146 5.67 15.12 10.29
N VAL A 147 5.03 15.34 9.15
CA VAL A 147 5.01 16.63 8.45
C VAL A 147 3.68 17.30 8.76
N VAL A 148 3.72 18.35 9.57
CA VAL A 148 2.58 19.18 9.90
C VAL A 148 2.43 20.21 8.79
N THR A 149 1.23 20.30 8.23
CA THR A 149 0.93 21.29 7.18
C THR A 149 -0.14 22.29 7.64
N ASN A 150 -0.22 23.43 6.97
CA ASN A 150 -1.31 24.39 7.13
C ASN A 150 -2.58 23.97 6.37
N ASN A 151 -2.54 22.87 5.61
CA ASN A 151 -3.72 22.29 4.97
C ASN A 151 -4.63 21.59 5.98
N ARG A 152 -5.75 21.06 5.49
CA ARG A 152 -6.72 20.29 6.30
C ARG A 152 -6.20 18.92 6.76
N PHE A 153 -4.95 18.56 6.44
CA PHE A 153 -4.37 17.28 6.78
C PHE A 153 -2.87 17.36 7.07
N ASP A 154 -2.37 16.42 7.86
CA ASP A 154 -0.94 16.22 8.08
C ASP A 154 -0.46 14.99 7.31
N VAL A 155 0.86 14.81 7.23
CA VAL A 155 1.46 13.65 6.58
C VAL A 155 2.34 12.90 7.56
N LEU A 156 2.25 11.58 7.53
CA LEU A 156 3.10 10.68 8.29
C LEU A 156 3.84 9.74 7.35
N LEU A 157 5.17 9.84 7.30
CA LEU A 157 6.01 9.10 6.37
C LEU A 157 6.93 8.13 7.11
N GLY A 158 6.97 6.88 6.66
CA GLY A 158 8.04 5.95 6.99
C GLY A 158 9.09 6.01 5.90
N VAL A 159 10.26 6.54 6.22
CA VAL A 159 11.41 6.68 5.33
C VAL A 159 12.66 6.15 6.04
N ASP A 160 13.66 5.73 5.28
CA ASP A 160 14.88 5.14 5.83
C ASP A 160 15.67 6.15 6.69
N ASP A 161 15.72 7.42 6.25
CA ASP A 161 16.33 8.52 6.99
C ASP A 161 15.35 9.69 7.15
N PRO A 162 14.53 9.68 8.22
CA PRO A 162 13.54 10.73 8.45
C PRO A 162 14.17 12.06 8.86
N ALA A 163 15.38 12.05 9.43
CA ALA A 163 16.09 13.27 9.82
C ALA A 163 16.59 14.01 8.58
N ALA A 164 17.27 13.32 7.67
CA ALA A 164 17.75 13.93 6.42
C ALA A 164 16.60 14.46 5.55
N LEU A 165 15.45 13.76 5.53
CA LEU A 165 14.28 14.28 4.82
C LEU A 165 13.67 15.50 5.51
N ALA A 166 13.62 15.53 6.84
CA ALA A 166 13.15 16.70 7.59
C ALA A 166 14.00 17.94 7.29
N GLU A 167 15.33 17.80 7.33
CA GLU A 167 16.26 18.88 6.98
C GLU A 167 16.04 19.38 5.56
N ARG A 168 15.90 18.47 4.58
CA ARG A 168 15.62 18.85 3.18
C ARG A 168 14.29 19.54 3.00
N LEU A 169 13.25 19.17 3.76
CA LEU A 169 11.95 19.83 3.70
C LEU A 169 12.02 21.25 4.25
N LEU A 170 12.71 21.43 5.38
CA LEU A 170 12.84 22.74 6.03
C LEU A 170 13.75 23.68 5.23
N ALA A 171 14.88 23.19 4.71
CA ALA A 171 15.81 23.99 3.89
C ALA A 171 15.23 24.44 2.52
N ASN A 172 14.16 23.81 2.04
CA ASN A 172 13.47 24.20 0.81
C ASN A 172 12.20 25.02 1.07
N ARG A 173 12.02 25.53 2.29
CA ARG A 173 10.93 26.45 2.62
C ARG A 173 11.19 27.78 1.89
N PRO A 174 10.17 28.38 1.24
CA PRO A 174 10.35 29.62 0.49
C PRO A 174 10.80 30.82 1.34
N GLU A 175 10.65 30.78 2.67
CA GLU A 175 11.06 31.85 3.59
C GLU A 175 12.59 31.93 3.81
N ASP A 176 13.36 30.88 3.50
CA ASP A 176 14.83 30.83 3.66
C ASP A 176 15.59 31.18 2.35
N ARG A 177 14.93 31.79 1.37
CA ARG A 177 15.49 32.11 0.03
C ARG A 177 15.85 33.58 -0.21
N ASP A 178 15.88 34.39 0.84
CA ASP A 178 16.28 35.81 0.79
C ASP A 178 17.76 36.01 1.13
#